data_AF-A0A939RCR9-F1
#
_entry.id   AF-A0A939RCR9-F1
#
_cell.length_a   1.000
_cell.length_b   1.000
_cell.length_c   1.000
_cell.angle_alpha   90.00
_cell.angle_beta   90.00
_cell.angle_gamma   90.00
#
_symmetry.space_group_name_H-M   'P 1'
#
loop_
_entity.id
_entity.type
_entity.pdbx_description
1 polymer ?
#
loop_
_entity_poly.entity_id
_entity_poly.type
_entity_poly.pdbx_seq_one_letter_code
_entity_poly.pdbx_strand_id
1 'polypeptide(L)'
;MNETKIIRTGNTERRVTRLTKIDGSYVGTISVTRTVSNKNTKKRRSDYSFKQISAQVLNAKTSDKAMQVRTSIGMKLNLLYKRRKSGEYDEEEIARAILHAEQVLRACKKKEKHLKTEEAAEKSMEDKAIEEQENPAEEAKQDEKEQALKAEEFEALIEKLELDMEEMYEKAEETAEFDEELEETTKALTGQMEPQDLKQLKLKHRSEEQRDILQADLKYLKALFDRLQAEKENNGKASSSAAYAGSGVVVAFDGTDIPVENDAMPPADTGQAIDASV
;
A
#
# COMPACT_ATOMS: atom_id res chain seq x y z
N MET A 1 -26.05 -48.72 17.84
CA MET A 1 -25.08 -47.61 18.02
C MET A 1 -24.74 -47.08 16.64
N ASN A 2 -24.76 -45.76 16.42
CA ASN A 2 -24.48 -45.20 15.10
C ASN A 2 -22.98 -45.22 14.81
N GLU A 3 -22.59 -45.78 13.68
CA GLU A 3 -21.19 -45.86 13.26
C GLU A 3 -20.79 -44.61 12.48
N THR A 4 -19.68 -43.97 12.83
CA THR A 4 -19.18 -42.81 12.10
C THR A 4 -17.82 -43.11 11.48
N LYS A 5 -17.72 -42.99 10.16
CA LYS A 5 -16.47 -43.11 9.41
C LYS A 5 -16.04 -41.73 8.91
N ILE A 6 -14.78 -41.38 9.14
CA ILE A 6 -14.18 -40.16 8.60
C ILE A 6 -13.28 -40.56 7.43
N ILE A 7 -13.54 -39.99 6.25
CA ILE A 7 -12.77 -40.20 5.02
C ILE A 7 -12.12 -38.87 4.68
N ARG A 8 -10.79 -38.83 4.61
CA ARG A 8 -10.05 -37.65 4.14
C ARG A 8 -9.53 -37.90 2.73
N THR A 9 -9.85 -36.97 1.82
CA THR A 9 -9.37 -36.98 0.44
C THR A 9 -8.87 -35.58 0.10
N GLY A 10 -7.54 -35.40 0.01
CA GLY A 10 -6.92 -34.08 -0.21
C GLY A 10 -7.33 -33.07 0.87
N ASN A 11 -7.79 -31.89 0.45
CA ASN A 11 -8.26 -30.80 1.33
C ASN A 11 -9.73 -30.96 1.77
N THR A 12 -10.30 -32.16 1.64
CA THR A 12 -11.72 -32.40 1.95
C THR A 12 -11.86 -33.56 2.94
N GLU A 13 -12.61 -33.33 4.02
CA GLU A 13 -12.97 -34.33 5.02
C GLU A 13 -14.46 -34.64 4.90
N ARG A 14 -14.78 -35.90 4.57
CA ARG A 14 -16.14 -36.43 4.51
C ARG A 14 -16.40 -37.31 5.72
N ARG A 15 -17.31 -36.88 6.58
CA ARG A 15 -17.80 -37.64 7.73
C ARG A 15 -19.08 -38.36 7.34
N VAL A 16 -19.06 -39.69 7.35
CA VAL A 16 -20.17 -40.56 6.95
C VAL A 16 -20.68 -41.27 8.20
N THR A 17 -21.89 -40.94 8.64
CA THR A 17 -22.54 -41.55 9.80
C THR A 17 -23.63 -42.51 9.34
N ARG A 18 -23.46 -43.78 9.69
CA ARG A 18 -24.44 -44.84 9.48
C ARG A 18 -25.44 -44.83 10.64
N LEU A 19 -26.73 -44.68 10.32
CA LEU A 19 -27.81 -44.65 11.28
C LEU A 19 -28.41 -46.06 11.44
N THR A 20 -28.57 -46.48 12.69
CA THR A 20 -29.13 -47.79 13.06
C THR A 20 -30.21 -47.62 14.13
N LYS A 21 -31.28 -48.42 14.08
CA LYS A 21 -32.29 -48.48 15.16
C LYS A 21 -31.70 -49.14 16.41
N ILE A 22 -32.44 -49.09 17.51
CA ILE A 22 -32.07 -49.73 18.79
C ILE A 22 -31.87 -51.25 18.59
N ASP A 23 -32.66 -51.86 17.69
CA ASP A 23 -32.59 -53.28 17.33
C ASP A 23 -31.42 -53.63 16.38
N GLY A 24 -30.56 -52.67 16.05
CA GLY A 24 -29.43 -52.86 15.14
C GLY A 24 -29.77 -52.84 13.64
N SER A 25 -31.05 -52.73 13.27
CA SER A 25 -31.46 -52.62 11.86
C SER A 25 -31.00 -51.30 11.22
N TYR A 26 -30.52 -51.37 9.99
CA TYR A 26 -30.01 -50.24 9.22
C TYR A 26 -31.14 -49.30 8.78
N VAL A 27 -30.97 -47.99 9.01
CA VAL A 27 -31.97 -46.96 8.68
C VAL A 27 -31.54 -46.08 7.52
N GLY A 28 -30.25 -45.74 7.45
CA GLY A 28 -29.74 -44.82 6.43
C GLY A 28 -28.34 -44.34 6.73
N THR A 29 -27.82 -43.48 5.85
CA THR A 29 -26.49 -42.91 5.98
C THR A 29 -26.54 -41.40 5.75
N ILE A 30 -25.97 -40.63 6.65
CA ILE A 30 -25.79 -39.18 6.52
C ILE A 30 -24.31 -38.92 6.22
N SER A 31 -24.01 -38.12 5.20
CA SER A 31 -22.64 -37.67 4.95
C SER A 31 -22.52 -36.16 4.97
N VAL A 32 -21.57 -35.64 5.76
CA VAL A 32 -21.22 -34.23 5.83
C VAL A 32 -19.80 -34.06 5.29
N THR A 33 -19.64 -33.15 4.33
CA THR A 33 -18.35 -32.84 3.72
C THR A 33 -17.91 -31.45 4.15
N ARG A 34 -16.68 -31.31 4.66
CA ARG A 34 -16.07 -30.02 4.95
C ARG A 34 -14.71 -29.90 4.26
N THR A 35 -14.35 -28.70 3.84
CA THR A 35 -12.99 -28.39 3.41
C THR A 35 -12.11 -28.22 4.64
N VAL A 36 -11.04 -29.00 4.72
CA VAL A 36 -9.99 -28.87 5.73
C VAL A 36 -8.82 -28.13 5.07
N SER A 37 -8.59 -26.89 5.52
CA SER A 37 -7.44 -26.10 5.10
C SER A 37 -6.17 -26.77 5.62
N ASN A 38 -5.24 -27.05 4.70
CA ASN A 38 -3.96 -27.64 5.01
C ASN A 38 -3.03 -26.47 5.39
N LYS A 39 -2.73 -26.29 6.69
CA LYS A 39 -1.94 -25.15 7.21
C LYS A 39 -0.52 -25.01 6.63
N ASN A 40 -0.05 -26.00 5.86
CA ASN A 40 1.29 -26.05 5.26
C ASN A 40 1.33 -25.65 3.77
N THR A 41 0.23 -25.15 3.19
CA THR A 41 0.30 -24.59 1.82
C THR A 41 0.88 -23.19 1.85
N LYS A 42 1.92 -22.94 1.04
CA LYS A 42 2.50 -21.60 0.85
C LYS A 42 1.38 -20.60 0.54
N LYS A 43 1.35 -19.49 1.27
CA LYS A 43 0.40 -18.39 1.05
C LYS A 43 0.63 -17.81 -0.35
N ARG A 44 -0.46 -17.43 -1.01
CA ARG A 44 -0.42 -16.87 -2.36
C ARG A 44 -0.08 -15.38 -2.32
N ARG A 45 0.63 -14.92 -3.35
CA ARG A 45 0.86 -13.49 -3.60
C ARG A 45 -0.44 -12.82 -4.07
N SER A 46 -0.56 -11.52 -3.84
CA SER A 46 -1.71 -10.73 -4.27
C SER A 46 -1.57 -10.38 -5.76
N ASP A 47 -2.62 -10.60 -6.56
CA ASP A 47 -2.66 -10.20 -7.99
C ASP A 47 -2.82 -8.66 -8.17
N TYR A 48 -2.42 -7.87 -7.17
CA TYR A 48 -2.61 -6.43 -7.14
C TYR A 48 -1.53 -5.71 -7.94
N SER A 49 -1.94 -4.97 -8.97
CA SER A 49 -1.05 -4.15 -9.79
C SER A 49 -1.21 -2.67 -9.46
N PHE A 50 -0.25 -2.13 -8.69
CA PHE A 50 -0.22 -0.72 -8.32
C PHE A 50 -0.07 0.18 -9.56
N LYS A 51 0.85 -0.16 -10.48
CA LYS A 51 1.11 0.57 -11.74
C LYS A 51 -0.15 0.74 -12.58
N GLN A 52 -0.98 -0.29 -12.65
CA GLN A 52 -2.21 -0.22 -13.44
C GLN A 52 -3.21 0.75 -12.80
N ILE A 53 -3.28 0.77 -11.47
CA ILE A 53 -4.21 1.64 -10.74
C ILE A 53 -3.75 3.10 -10.81
N SER A 54 -2.47 3.38 -10.56
CA SER A 54 -1.94 4.74 -10.68
C SER A 54 -2.04 5.27 -12.12
N ALA A 55 -1.69 4.45 -13.12
CA ALA A 55 -1.87 4.82 -14.53
C ALA A 55 -3.33 5.10 -14.91
N GLN A 56 -4.30 4.34 -14.36
CA GLN A 56 -5.72 4.57 -14.60
C GLN A 56 -6.16 5.95 -14.10
N VAL A 57 -5.70 6.38 -12.91
CA VAL A 57 -6.02 7.70 -12.35
C VAL A 57 -5.32 8.82 -13.12
N LEU A 58 -4.06 8.64 -13.49
CA LEU A 58 -3.32 9.66 -14.26
C LEU A 58 -3.93 9.89 -15.65
N ASN A 59 -4.42 8.84 -16.30
CA ASN A 59 -5.06 8.89 -17.62
C ASN A 59 -6.52 9.38 -17.61
N ALA A 60 -7.11 9.57 -16.42
CA ALA A 60 -8.40 10.25 -16.30
C ALA A 60 -8.19 11.76 -16.55
N LYS A 61 -8.96 12.31 -17.50
CA LYS A 61 -8.92 13.72 -17.90
C LYS A 61 -10.27 14.42 -17.83
N THR A 62 -11.34 13.66 -17.56
CA THR A 62 -12.71 14.15 -17.44
C THR A 62 -13.30 13.66 -16.13
N SER A 63 -14.24 14.42 -15.57
CA SER A 63 -14.89 14.09 -14.30
C SER A 63 -15.54 12.69 -14.34
N ASP A 64 -16.27 12.36 -15.42
CA ASP A 64 -16.92 11.05 -15.60
C ASP A 64 -15.93 9.89 -15.62
N LYS A 65 -14.79 10.06 -16.32
CA LYS A 65 -13.76 9.03 -16.39
C LYS A 65 -13.08 8.84 -15.04
N ALA A 66 -12.87 9.92 -14.28
CA ALA A 66 -12.35 9.85 -12.93
C ALA A 66 -13.33 9.10 -11.99
N MET A 67 -14.63 9.35 -12.10
CA MET A 67 -15.67 8.63 -11.35
C MET A 67 -15.70 7.13 -11.66
N GLN A 68 -15.55 6.75 -12.94
CA GLN A 68 -15.44 5.34 -13.35
C GLN A 68 -14.19 4.67 -12.76
N VAL A 69 -13.05 5.35 -12.82
CA VAL A 69 -11.79 4.86 -12.25
C VAL A 69 -11.90 4.70 -10.74
N ARG A 70 -12.46 5.68 -10.03
CA ARG A 70 -12.75 5.61 -8.59
C ARG A 70 -13.57 4.38 -8.24
N THR A 71 -14.63 4.12 -9.00
CA THR A 71 -15.48 2.93 -8.81
C THR A 71 -14.69 1.65 -9.02
N SER A 72 -13.87 1.57 -10.09
CA SER A 72 -13.01 0.43 -10.37
C SER A 72 -12.01 0.16 -9.23
N ILE A 73 -11.39 1.21 -8.68
CA ILE A 73 -10.47 1.12 -7.54
C ILE A 73 -11.21 0.60 -6.30
N GLY A 74 -12.41 1.12 -6.04
CA GLY A 74 -13.27 0.65 -4.96
C GLY A 74 -13.61 -0.85 -5.07
N MET A 75 -13.86 -1.36 -6.29
CA MET A 75 -14.07 -2.79 -6.51
C MET A 75 -12.82 -3.61 -6.20
N LYS A 76 -11.64 -3.15 -6.63
CA LYS A 76 -10.34 -3.80 -6.35
C LYS A 76 -10.06 -3.83 -4.83
N LEU A 77 -10.35 -2.76 -4.13
CA LEU A 77 -10.19 -2.64 -2.67
C LEU A 77 -11.11 -3.61 -1.92
N ASN A 78 -12.37 -3.71 -2.33
CA ASN A 78 -13.29 -4.72 -1.79
C ASN A 78 -12.81 -6.15 -2.02
N LEU A 79 -12.22 -6.43 -3.17
CA LEU A 79 -11.61 -7.73 -3.47
C LEU A 79 -10.41 -8.02 -2.55
N LEU A 80 -9.56 -7.03 -2.27
CA LEU A 80 -8.47 -7.16 -1.31
C LEU A 80 -8.96 -7.46 0.10
N TYR A 81 -10.02 -6.78 0.57
CA TYR A 81 -10.61 -7.10 1.88
C TYR A 81 -11.17 -8.53 1.95
N LYS A 82 -11.79 -9.03 0.87
CA LYS A 82 -12.24 -10.42 0.80
C LYS A 82 -11.06 -11.40 0.87
N ARG A 83 -9.97 -11.11 0.16
CA ARG A 83 -8.75 -11.92 0.20
C ARG A 83 -8.10 -11.93 1.58
N ARG A 84 -8.09 -10.78 2.29
CA ARG A 84 -7.61 -10.68 3.67
C ARG A 84 -8.38 -11.62 4.60
N LYS A 85 -9.71 -11.71 4.45
CA LYS A 85 -10.58 -12.59 5.25
C LYS A 85 -10.42 -14.08 4.91
N SER A 86 -10.04 -14.41 3.68
CA SER A 86 -9.87 -15.80 3.22
C SER A 86 -8.66 -16.49 3.84
N GLY A 87 -7.60 -15.75 4.20
CA GLY A 87 -6.40 -16.31 4.83
C GLY A 87 -5.51 -17.14 3.89
N GLU A 88 -5.87 -17.27 2.61
CA GLU A 88 -5.10 -17.99 1.58
C GLU A 88 -3.88 -17.21 1.07
N TYR A 89 -3.79 -15.93 1.41
CA TYR A 89 -2.83 -14.98 0.86
C TYR A 89 -1.94 -14.40 1.96
N ASP A 90 -0.81 -13.85 1.56
CA ASP A 90 0.08 -13.14 2.46
C ASP A 90 -0.59 -11.90 3.07
N GLU A 91 -0.82 -11.96 4.39
CA GLU A 91 -1.52 -10.92 5.13
C GLU A 91 -0.83 -9.56 5.03
N GLU A 92 0.50 -9.53 5.15
CA GLU A 92 1.29 -8.30 5.02
C GLU A 92 1.22 -7.70 3.61
N GLU A 93 1.22 -8.54 2.57
CA GLU A 93 1.16 -8.07 1.19
C GLU A 93 -0.22 -7.49 0.88
N ILE A 94 -1.29 -8.16 1.34
CA ILE A 94 -2.63 -7.64 1.19
C ILE A 94 -2.80 -6.33 1.97
N ALA A 95 -2.27 -6.24 3.20
CA ALA A 95 -2.35 -5.02 4.00
C ALA A 95 -1.69 -3.84 3.28
N ARG A 96 -0.48 -4.02 2.73
CA ARG A 96 0.21 -2.99 1.95
C ARG A 96 -0.54 -2.61 0.67
N ALA A 97 -1.13 -3.60 -0.02
CA ALA A 97 -1.94 -3.37 -1.21
C ALA A 97 -3.23 -2.59 -0.90
N ILE A 98 -3.85 -2.85 0.26
CA ILE A 98 -5.01 -2.11 0.75
C ILE A 98 -4.63 -0.65 1.00
N LEU A 99 -3.56 -0.41 1.77
CA LEU A 99 -3.09 0.95 2.07
C LEU A 99 -2.80 1.75 0.79
N HIS A 100 -2.10 1.14 -0.17
CA HIS A 100 -1.85 1.76 -1.46
C HIS A 100 -3.15 2.07 -2.22
N ALA A 101 -4.08 1.11 -2.30
CA ALA A 101 -5.36 1.31 -2.97
C ALA A 101 -6.21 2.41 -2.33
N GLU A 102 -6.19 2.53 -0.99
CA GLU A 102 -6.86 3.58 -0.22
C GLU A 102 -6.27 4.95 -0.51
N GLN A 103 -4.94 5.07 -0.53
CA GLN A 103 -4.24 6.31 -0.85
C GLN A 103 -4.55 6.76 -2.29
N VAL A 104 -4.46 5.86 -3.26
CA VAL A 104 -4.79 6.19 -4.65
C VAL A 104 -6.29 6.49 -4.81
N LEU A 105 -7.17 5.87 -4.01
CA LEU A 105 -8.59 6.21 -4.00
C LEU A 105 -8.83 7.64 -3.47
N ARG A 106 -8.10 8.07 -2.44
CA ARG A 106 -8.15 9.46 -1.93
C ARG A 106 -7.72 10.45 -3.02
N ALA A 107 -6.57 10.20 -3.66
CA ALA A 107 -6.08 11.02 -4.77
C ALA A 107 -7.06 11.07 -5.95
N CYS A 108 -7.67 9.92 -6.30
CA CYS A 108 -8.67 9.86 -7.37
C CYS A 108 -9.94 10.66 -7.05
N LYS A 109 -10.36 10.72 -5.77
CA LYS A 109 -11.50 11.55 -5.34
C LYS A 109 -11.18 13.05 -5.40
N LYS A 110 -9.99 13.46 -4.96
CA LYS A 110 -9.52 14.85 -5.09
C LYS A 110 -9.53 15.28 -6.55
N LYS A 111 -8.94 14.46 -7.43
CA LYS A 111 -8.98 14.64 -8.88
C LYS A 111 -10.37 14.75 -9.50
N GLU A 112 -11.32 13.92 -9.06
CA GLU A 112 -12.71 13.98 -9.52
C GLU A 112 -13.34 15.35 -9.21
N LYS A 113 -13.05 15.90 -8.02
CA LYS A 113 -13.50 17.25 -7.62
C LYS A 113 -12.82 18.34 -8.46
N HIS A 114 -11.50 18.31 -8.58
CA HIS A 114 -10.73 19.31 -9.34
C HIS A 114 -11.16 19.36 -10.81
N LEU A 115 -11.34 18.19 -11.45
CA LEU A 115 -11.86 18.12 -12.82
C LEU A 115 -13.29 18.69 -12.92
N LYS A 116 -14.12 18.50 -11.89
CA LYS A 116 -15.49 19.02 -11.87
C LYS A 116 -15.53 20.54 -11.69
N THR A 117 -14.65 21.11 -10.85
CA THR A 117 -14.56 22.56 -10.66
C THR A 117 -14.00 23.24 -11.90
N GLU A 118 -12.98 22.64 -12.53
CA GLU A 118 -12.43 23.10 -13.82
C GLU A 118 -13.48 23.04 -14.95
N GLU A 119 -14.20 21.92 -15.11
CA GLU A 119 -15.26 21.79 -16.12
C GLU A 119 -16.40 22.80 -15.89
N ALA A 120 -16.75 23.08 -14.62
CA ALA A 120 -17.76 24.08 -14.28
C ALA A 120 -17.29 25.52 -14.56
N ALA A 121 -16.02 25.83 -14.30
CA ALA A 121 -15.44 27.14 -14.58
C ALA A 121 -15.24 27.38 -16.09
N GLU A 122 -14.91 26.34 -16.86
CA GLU A 122 -14.88 26.43 -18.32
C GLU A 122 -16.28 26.64 -18.91
N LYS A 123 -17.30 25.98 -18.33
CA LYS A 123 -18.68 26.16 -18.76
C LYS A 123 -19.25 27.53 -18.40
N SER A 124 -18.89 28.09 -17.24
CA SER A 124 -19.27 29.46 -16.86
C SER A 124 -18.55 30.54 -17.68
N MET A 125 -17.43 30.23 -18.33
CA MET A 125 -16.78 31.10 -19.34
C MET A 125 -17.51 31.07 -20.69
N GLU A 126 -18.17 29.96 -21.04
CA GLU A 126 -18.90 29.79 -22.31
C GLU A 126 -20.29 30.46 -22.28
N ASP A 127 -20.89 30.62 -21.09
CA ASP A 127 -22.22 31.23 -20.89
C ASP A 127 -22.20 32.77 -20.73
N LYS A 128 -21.03 33.43 -20.67
CA LYS A 128 -20.89 34.89 -20.47
C LYS A 128 -20.85 35.71 -21.78
N ALA A 129 -21.66 35.34 -22.78
CA ALA A 129 -21.97 36.20 -23.92
C ALA A 129 -23.30 36.99 -23.75
N ILE A 130 -24.01 36.81 -22.63
CA ILE A 130 -25.28 37.49 -22.36
C ILE A 130 -25.31 37.95 -20.90
N GLU A 131 -25.49 39.27 -20.76
CA GLU A 131 -25.82 40.06 -19.56
C GLU A 131 -24.69 40.41 -18.56
N GLU A 132 -24.18 41.63 -18.78
CA GLU A 132 -23.65 42.54 -17.77
C GLU A 132 -24.75 43.06 -16.81
N GLN A 133 -24.29 43.61 -15.67
CA GLN A 133 -24.98 44.31 -14.55
C GLN A 133 -25.33 43.38 -13.36
N GLU A 134 -24.98 43.65 -12.08
CA GLU A 134 -24.51 44.84 -11.37
C GLU A 134 -24.01 44.46 -9.93
N ASN A 135 -22.75 44.81 -9.57
CA ASN A 135 -22.20 45.49 -8.34
C ASN A 135 -22.57 45.11 -6.85
N PRO A 136 -21.91 45.66 -5.77
CA PRO A 136 -20.92 44.94 -4.91
C PRO A 136 -21.05 45.11 -3.34
N ALA A 137 -20.04 44.64 -2.57
CA ALA A 137 -19.71 44.85 -1.12
C ALA A 137 -20.51 44.01 -0.07
N GLU A 138 -20.02 43.57 1.12
CA GLU A 138 -19.11 44.17 2.12
C GLU A 138 -18.74 43.15 3.27
N GLU A 139 -17.56 43.36 3.90
CA GLU A 139 -16.99 43.11 5.26
C GLU A 139 -17.42 42.03 6.32
N ALA A 140 -16.44 41.21 6.74
CA ALA A 140 -15.77 40.96 8.06
C ALA A 140 -16.44 40.85 9.49
N LYS A 141 -15.77 40.02 10.34
CA LYS A 141 -15.64 39.94 11.86
C LYS A 141 -16.61 39.02 12.63
N GLN A 142 -16.33 38.35 13.78
CA GLN A 142 -15.24 38.27 14.79
C GLN A 142 -15.58 37.12 15.81
N ASP A 143 -14.60 36.55 16.55
CA ASP A 143 -14.51 36.55 18.05
C ASP A 143 -13.63 35.44 18.68
N GLU A 144 -12.74 35.86 19.59
CA GLU A 144 -11.90 35.06 20.51
C GLU A 144 -12.60 34.82 21.86
N LYS A 145 -12.27 33.72 22.58
CA LYS A 145 -12.21 33.68 24.05
C LYS A 145 -11.11 32.75 24.57
N GLU A 146 -10.34 33.29 25.49
CA GLU A 146 -9.19 32.72 26.20
C GLU A 146 -9.63 32.15 27.57
N GLN A 147 -8.93 31.12 28.09
CA GLN A 147 -8.69 30.94 29.54
C GLN A 147 -7.65 29.83 29.82
N ALA A 148 -6.80 30.05 30.82
CA ALA A 148 -5.58 29.28 31.12
C ALA A 148 -5.56 28.67 32.55
N LEU A 149 -4.50 27.86 32.78
CA LEU A 149 -3.92 27.28 34.04
C LEU A 149 -4.31 25.80 34.29
N LYS A 150 -3.42 24.86 34.67
CA LYS A 150 -2.06 24.90 35.27
C LYS A 150 -1.33 23.57 35.04
N ALA A 151 0.00 23.62 35.05
CA ALA A 151 0.93 22.53 34.78
C ALA A 151 1.30 21.70 36.03
N GLU A 152 1.12 20.38 35.96
CA GLU A 152 1.98 19.37 36.64
C GLU A 152 1.84 17.95 36.02
N GLU A 153 1.41 17.85 34.75
CA GLU A 153 1.27 16.57 34.01
C GLU A 153 2.12 16.55 32.72
N PHE A 154 3.15 17.40 32.67
CA PHE A 154 3.79 17.88 31.44
C PHE A 154 4.51 16.80 30.61
N GLU A 155 5.00 15.71 31.20
CA GLU A 155 5.88 14.77 30.47
C GLU A 155 5.12 13.73 29.64
N ALA A 156 3.99 13.20 30.15
CA ALA A 156 3.09 12.33 29.37
C ALA A 156 2.14 13.13 28.46
N LEU A 157 1.93 14.40 28.78
CA LEU A 157 1.16 15.33 27.96
C LEU A 157 1.92 15.71 26.69
N ILE A 158 3.26 15.82 26.70
CA ILE A 158 4.05 16.14 25.50
C ILE A 158 3.87 15.07 24.40
N GLU A 159 3.94 13.79 24.72
CA GLU A 159 3.77 12.70 23.73
C GLU A 159 2.35 12.67 23.16
N LYS A 160 1.35 12.91 24.01
CA LYS A 160 -0.05 13.03 23.58
C LYS A 160 -0.32 14.31 22.79
N LEU A 161 0.37 15.40 23.14
CA LEU A 161 0.27 16.69 22.49
C LEU A 161 1.04 16.71 21.17
N GLU A 162 2.08 15.90 20.99
CA GLU A 162 2.69 15.65 19.68
C GLU A 162 1.71 14.90 18.77
N LEU A 163 1.04 13.88 19.27
CA LEU A 163 0.00 13.13 18.52
C LEU A 163 -1.22 14.01 18.20
N ASP A 164 -1.71 14.78 19.18
CA ASP A 164 -2.82 15.72 19.00
C ASP A 164 -2.40 16.93 18.15
N MET A 165 -1.13 17.38 18.20
CA MET A 165 -0.61 18.40 17.29
C MET A 165 -0.51 17.86 15.88
N GLU A 166 -0.04 16.63 15.67
CA GLU A 166 0.02 16.03 14.35
C GLU A 166 -1.39 15.80 13.78
N GLU A 167 -2.34 15.37 14.62
CA GLU A 167 -3.76 15.30 14.23
C GLU A 167 -4.38 16.70 14.02
N MET A 168 -3.98 17.71 14.80
CA MET A 168 -4.37 19.11 14.60
C MET A 168 -3.76 19.71 13.35
N TYR A 169 -2.51 19.38 13.01
CA TYR A 169 -1.85 19.84 11.80
C TYR A 169 -2.45 19.17 10.58
N GLU A 170 -2.79 17.87 10.65
CA GLU A 170 -3.51 17.18 9.59
C GLU A 170 -4.93 17.75 9.42
N LYS A 171 -5.63 18.05 10.52
CA LYS A 171 -6.92 18.76 10.49
C LYS A 171 -6.79 20.21 10.03
N ALA A 172 -5.73 20.91 10.41
CA ALA A 172 -5.47 22.29 10.02
C ALA A 172 -5.13 22.37 8.54
N GLU A 173 -4.35 21.42 8.03
CA GLU A 173 -4.07 21.23 6.61
C GLU A 173 -5.35 20.82 5.87
N GLU A 174 -6.20 19.96 6.43
CA GLU A 174 -7.51 19.65 5.86
C GLU A 174 -8.44 20.87 5.84
N THR A 175 -8.44 21.71 6.90
CA THR A 175 -9.23 22.94 6.94
C THR A 175 -8.66 24.05 6.06
N ALA A 176 -7.34 24.12 5.91
CA ALA A 176 -6.69 25.05 4.99
C ALA A 176 -6.91 24.62 3.53
N GLU A 177 -6.80 23.32 3.23
CA GLU A 177 -7.23 22.75 1.94
C GLU A 177 -8.72 23.06 1.70
N PHE A 178 -9.57 23.00 2.73
CA PHE A 178 -10.99 23.32 2.60
C PHE A 178 -11.25 24.81 2.38
N ASP A 179 -10.53 25.71 3.06
CA ASP A 179 -10.64 27.16 2.87
C ASP A 179 -10.10 27.58 1.50
N GLU A 180 -8.99 26.98 1.04
CA GLU A 180 -8.51 27.16 -0.33
C GLU A 180 -9.52 26.58 -1.35
N GLU A 181 -10.10 25.40 -1.12
CA GLU A 181 -11.16 24.80 -1.96
C GLU A 181 -12.42 25.71 -1.97
N LEU A 182 -12.76 26.35 -0.85
CA LEU A 182 -13.89 27.27 -0.75
C LEU A 182 -13.62 28.59 -1.48
N GLU A 183 -12.43 29.16 -1.32
CA GLU A 183 -12.01 30.36 -2.04
C GLU A 183 -11.94 30.10 -3.55
N GLU A 184 -11.49 28.91 -3.94
CA GLU A 184 -11.41 28.50 -5.33
C GLU A 184 -12.79 28.28 -5.96
N THR A 185 -13.68 27.58 -5.25
CA THR A 185 -15.06 27.37 -5.70
C THR A 185 -15.83 28.68 -5.76
N THR A 186 -15.60 29.61 -4.84
CA THR A 186 -16.20 30.95 -4.87
C THR A 186 -15.61 31.82 -5.99
N LYS A 187 -14.30 31.76 -6.28
CA LYS A 187 -13.69 32.41 -7.45
C LYS A 187 -14.19 31.84 -8.78
N ALA A 188 -14.38 30.53 -8.86
CA ALA A 188 -14.98 29.87 -10.02
C ALA A 188 -16.46 30.26 -10.20
N LEU A 189 -17.21 30.42 -9.10
CA LEU A 189 -18.63 30.79 -9.11
C LEU A 189 -18.87 32.27 -9.41
N THR A 190 -18.00 33.16 -8.91
CA THR A 190 -18.02 34.60 -9.22
C THR A 190 -17.52 34.89 -10.65
N GLY A 191 -16.79 33.93 -11.24
CA GLY A 191 -16.34 33.97 -12.62
C GLY A 191 -15.45 35.16 -12.94
N GLN A 192 -14.69 35.64 -11.95
CA GLN A 192 -13.65 36.67 -12.08
C GLN A 192 -12.29 36.09 -12.50
N MET A 193 -12.19 34.78 -12.72
CA MET A 193 -10.94 34.11 -13.08
C MET A 193 -10.44 34.58 -14.45
N GLU A 194 -9.28 35.21 -14.51
CA GLU A 194 -8.63 35.49 -15.80
C GLU A 194 -8.24 34.16 -16.46
N PRO A 195 -8.25 34.04 -17.81
CA PRO A 195 -7.77 32.83 -18.50
C PRO A 195 -6.32 32.43 -18.13
N GLN A 196 -5.53 33.33 -17.55
CA GLN A 196 -4.22 33.03 -16.99
C GLN A 196 -4.31 32.29 -15.65
N ASP A 197 -5.24 32.71 -14.78
CA ASP A 197 -5.45 32.12 -13.46
C ASP A 197 -5.98 30.69 -13.56
N LEU A 198 -6.91 30.43 -14.50
CA LEU A 198 -7.40 29.08 -14.78
C LEU A 198 -6.26 28.12 -15.17
N LYS A 199 -5.27 28.60 -15.94
CA LYS A 199 -4.13 27.76 -16.34
C LYS A 199 -3.21 27.45 -15.16
N GLN A 200 -2.96 28.44 -14.30
CA GLN A 200 -2.13 28.24 -13.11
C GLN A 200 -2.80 27.27 -12.14
N LEU A 201 -4.11 27.41 -11.96
CA LEU A 201 -4.92 26.55 -11.10
C LEU A 201 -4.93 25.10 -11.60
N LYS A 202 -5.19 24.89 -12.90
CA LYS A 202 -5.07 23.57 -13.53
C LYS A 202 -3.69 22.94 -13.33
N LEU A 203 -2.64 23.75 -13.42
CA LEU A 203 -1.27 23.27 -13.23
C LEU A 203 -1.03 22.85 -11.77
N LYS A 204 -1.51 23.64 -10.80
CA LYS A 204 -1.45 23.33 -9.37
C LYS A 204 -2.16 22.01 -9.07
N HIS A 205 -3.43 21.91 -9.44
CA HIS A 205 -4.22 20.67 -9.31
C HIS A 205 -3.52 19.47 -9.92
N ARG A 206 -2.98 19.62 -11.15
CA ARG A 206 -2.32 18.51 -11.82
C ARG A 206 -1.06 18.08 -11.09
N SER A 207 -0.30 19.03 -10.56
CA SER A 207 0.92 18.75 -9.80
C SER A 207 0.62 18.08 -8.46
N GLU A 208 -0.43 18.51 -7.76
CA GLU A 208 -0.87 17.96 -6.49
C GLU A 208 -1.38 16.52 -6.65
N GLU A 209 -2.27 16.28 -7.62
CA GLU A 209 -2.77 14.94 -7.94
C GLU A 209 -1.62 13.97 -8.29
N GLN A 210 -0.66 14.44 -9.09
CA GLN A 210 0.50 13.64 -9.47
C GLN A 210 1.37 13.33 -8.27
N ARG A 211 1.63 14.32 -7.42
CA ARG A 211 2.44 14.16 -6.20
C ARG A 211 1.81 13.13 -5.26
N ASP A 212 0.51 13.20 -5.01
CA ASP A 212 -0.21 12.29 -4.11
C ASP A 212 -0.15 10.83 -4.61
N ILE A 213 -0.35 10.63 -5.92
CA ILE A 213 -0.26 9.30 -6.54
C ILE A 213 1.17 8.77 -6.47
N LEU A 214 2.16 9.60 -6.78
CA LEU A 214 3.57 9.21 -6.72
C LEU A 214 4.01 8.90 -5.30
N GLN A 215 3.57 9.69 -4.31
CA GLN A 215 3.86 9.44 -2.91
C GLN A 215 3.29 8.09 -2.46
N ALA A 216 2.08 7.75 -2.88
CA ALA A 216 1.48 6.44 -2.62
C ALA A 216 2.29 5.31 -3.28
N ASP A 217 2.60 5.44 -4.57
CA ASP A 217 3.40 4.46 -5.33
C ASP A 217 4.77 4.24 -4.67
N LEU A 218 5.45 5.30 -4.22
CA LEU A 218 6.74 5.24 -3.54
C LEU A 218 6.66 4.53 -2.20
N LYS A 219 5.66 4.86 -1.37
CA LYS A 219 5.43 4.18 -0.07
C LYS A 219 5.20 2.68 -0.28
N TYR A 220 4.42 2.31 -1.30
CA TYR A 220 4.17 0.91 -1.62
C TYR A 220 5.42 0.19 -2.13
N LEU A 221 6.19 0.80 -3.03
CA LEU A 221 7.44 0.26 -3.54
C LEU A 221 8.47 0.07 -2.44
N LYS A 222 8.63 1.06 -1.55
CA LYS A 222 9.50 0.95 -0.37
C LYS A 222 9.11 -0.27 0.46
N ALA A 223 7.82 -0.43 0.77
CA ALA A 223 7.35 -1.59 1.50
C ALA A 223 7.58 -2.92 0.76
N LEU A 224 7.49 -2.95 -0.57
CA LEU A 224 7.83 -4.15 -1.36
C LEU A 224 9.32 -4.50 -1.25
N PHE A 225 10.21 -3.51 -1.34
CA PHE A 225 11.65 -3.70 -1.21
C PHE A 225 12.04 -4.18 0.19
N ASP A 226 11.50 -3.55 1.23
CA ASP A 226 11.79 -3.91 2.62
C ASP A 226 11.45 -5.39 2.89
N ARG A 227 10.36 -5.90 2.30
CA ARG A 227 10.02 -7.32 2.37
C ARG A 227 10.98 -8.21 1.60
N LEU A 228 11.37 -7.82 0.38
CA LEU A 228 12.33 -8.61 -0.40
C LEU A 228 13.67 -8.70 0.32
N GLN A 229 14.09 -7.62 0.97
CA GLN A 229 15.30 -7.59 1.79
C GLN A 229 15.17 -8.48 3.03
N ALA A 230 14.07 -8.41 3.76
CA ALA A 230 13.80 -9.28 4.90
C ALA A 230 13.73 -10.77 4.50
N GLU A 231 13.13 -11.08 3.35
CA GLU A 231 13.08 -12.43 2.80
C GLU A 231 14.49 -12.93 2.41
N LYS A 232 15.32 -12.07 1.79
CA LYS A 232 16.72 -12.39 1.46
C LYS A 232 17.56 -12.63 2.72
N GLU A 233 17.40 -11.82 3.76
CA GLU A 233 18.11 -11.97 5.02
C GLU A 233 17.68 -13.26 5.76
N ASN A 234 16.38 -13.53 5.82
CA ASN A 234 15.86 -14.77 6.41
C ASN A 234 16.27 -16.02 5.61
N ASN A 235 16.31 -15.93 4.28
CA ASN A 235 16.78 -17.02 3.43
C ASN A 235 18.31 -17.19 3.53
N GLY A 236 19.06 -16.11 3.71
CA GLY A 236 20.50 -16.13 4.00
C GLY A 236 20.83 -16.78 5.36
N LYS A 237 19.99 -16.55 6.38
CA LYS A 237 20.08 -17.20 7.70
C LYS A 237 19.68 -18.69 7.67
N ALA A 238 18.76 -19.09 6.78
CA ALA A 238 18.43 -20.50 6.56
C ALA A 238 19.50 -21.25 5.74
N SER A 239 20.25 -20.54 4.88
CA SER A 239 21.38 -21.10 4.14
C SER A 239 22.65 -21.21 5.00
N SER A 240 22.85 -20.30 5.97
CA SER A 240 24.01 -20.37 6.86
C SER A 240 23.91 -21.48 7.90
N SER A 241 22.72 -21.95 8.27
CA SER A 241 22.56 -23.11 9.17
C SER A 241 22.91 -24.46 8.53
N ALA A 242 23.02 -24.53 7.20
CA ALA A 242 23.57 -25.69 6.48
C ALA A 242 25.09 -25.61 6.30
N ALA A 243 25.71 -24.43 6.51
CA ALA A 243 27.13 -24.21 6.27
C ALA A 243 28.02 -24.35 7.53
N TYR A 244 27.45 -24.29 8.74
CA TYR A 244 28.22 -24.47 9.99
C TYR A 244 28.49 -25.93 10.38
N ALA A 245 28.59 -26.83 9.39
CA ALA A 245 29.16 -28.18 9.57
C ALA A 245 30.58 -28.31 8.97
N GLY A 246 31.19 -27.22 8.51
CA GLY A 246 32.55 -27.23 7.99
C GLY A 246 33.21 -25.86 8.08
N SER A 247 34.31 -25.80 8.82
CA SER A 247 35.20 -24.65 8.98
C SER A 247 35.50 -23.90 7.67
N GLY A 248 35.22 -22.60 7.63
CA GLY A 248 35.62 -21.69 6.55
C GLY A 248 34.84 -20.37 6.59
N VAL A 249 35.49 -19.28 6.98
CA VAL A 249 34.89 -17.93 6.89
C VAL A 249 34.86 -17.54 5.41
N VAL A 250 33.66 -17.42 4.83
CA VAL A 250 33.43 -16.91 3.48
C VAL A 250 32.80 -15.52 3.55
N VAL A 251 33.55 -14.50 3.11
CA VAL A 251 33.03 -13.14 2.90
C VAL A 251 32.50 -13.07 1.47
N ALA A 252 31.18 -13.01 1.32
CA ALA A 252 30.53 -12.93 0.02
C ALA A 252 30.24 -11.46 -0.35
N PHE A 253 30.91 -10.95 -1.39
CA PHE A 253 30.54 -9.72 -2.08
C PHE A 253 30.28 -10.03 -3.56
N ASP A 254 29.03 -9.84 -3.98
CA ASP A 254 28.56 -9.81 -5.37
C ASP A 254 28.72 -11.07 -6.26
N GLY A 255 28.56 -12.27 -5.70
CA GLY A 255 28.14 -13.44 -6.49
C GLY A 255 29.16 -14.04 -7.47
N THR A 256 30.43 -13.66 -7.38
CA THR A 256 31.54 -14.37 -8.05
C THR A 256 32.46 -14.98 -6.99
N ASP A 257 32.51 -16.31 -6.95
CA ASP A 257 33.42 -17.08 -6.09
C ASP A 257 34.87 -16.85 -6.51
N ILE A 258 35.67 -16.23 -5.64
CA ILE A 258 37.12 -16.12 -5.81
C ILE A 258 37.76 -17.15 -4.87
N PRO A 259 38.31 -18.27 -5.37
CA PRO A 259 39.07 -19.18 -4.54
C PRO A 259 40.38 -18.49 -4.11
N VAL A 260 40.54 -18.27 -2.81
CA VAL A 260 41.85 -17.88 -2.24
C VAL A 260 42.69 -19.15 -2.15
N GLU A 261 43.53 -19.34 -3.14
CA GLU A 261 44.54 -20.39 -3.17
C GLU A 261 45.59 -20.06 -2.11
N ASN A 262 45.72 -20.91 -1.09
CA ASN A 262 46.74 -20.75 -0.06
C ASN A 262 48.11 -20.99 -0.73
N ASP A 263 48.89 -19.92 -0.90
CA ASP A 263 50.26 -19.99 -1.38
C ASP A 263 51.06 -21.02 -0.57
N ALA A 264 51.45 -22.09 -1.24
CA ALA A 264 52.36 -23.09 -0.71
C ALA A 264 53.75 -22.45 -0.54
N MET A 265 54.27 -22.56 0.68
CA MET A 265 55.61 -22.17 1.10
C MET A 265 56.70 -22.63 0.10
N PRO A 266 57.67 -21.77 -0.28
CA PRO A 266 58.69 -22.13 -1.27
C PRO A 266 59.63 -23.23 -0.76
N PRO A 267 60.08 -24.17 -1.63
CA PRO A 267 60.97 -25.25 -1.24
C PRO A 267 62.37 -24.75 -0.87
N ALA A 268 62.98 -25.41 0.11
CA ALA A 268 64.30 -25.12 0.64
C ALA A 268 65.40 -25.22 -0.43
N ASP A 269 66.26 -24.20 -0.43
CA ASP A 269 67.50 -24.06 -1.19
C ASP A 269 68.44 -25.26 -0.92
N THR A 270 68.72 -26.05 -1.95
CA THR A 270 69.73 -27.12 -1.91
C THR A 270 70.95 -26.65 -2.68
N GLY A 271 72.04 -26.47 -1.94
CA GLY A 271 73.28 -25.86 -2.40
C GLY A 271 73.92 -26.55 -3.61
N GLN A 272 74.42 -25.71 -4.50
CA GLN A 272 75.22 -26.05 -5.67
C GLN A 272 76.51 -26.79 -5.28
N ALA A 273 76.73 -27.95 -5.90
CA ALA A 273 78.05 -28.54 -6.04
C ALA A 273 78.53 -28.27 -7.48
N ILE A 274 79.50 -27.37 -7.57
CA ILE A 274 80.33 -27.05 -8.73
C ILE A 274 81.29 -28.21 -8.98
N ASP A 275 81.25 -28.81 -10.17
CA ASP A 275 82.35 -29.60 -10.71
C ASP A 275 82.70 -29.08 -12.10
N ALA A 276 83.91 -28.54 -12.21
CA ALA A 276 84.48 -27.99 -13.43
C ALA A 276 85.66 -28.89 -13.82
N SER A 277 85.46 -29.72 -14.84
CA SER A 277 86.53 -30.49 -15.44
C SER A 277 87.43 -29.61 -16.33
N VAL A 278 88.71 -29.57 -15.98
CA VAL A 278 89.85 -29.59 -16.91
C VAL A 278 90.58 -30.89 -16.68
#